data_AF-C1KQK0-F1
#
_entry.id   AF-C1KQK0-F1
#
_cell.length_a   1.000
_cell.length_b   1.000
_cell.length_c   1.000
_cell.angle_alpha   90.00
_cell.angle_beta   90.00
_cell.angle_gamma   90.00
#
_symmetry.space_group_name_H-M   'P 1'
#
loop_
_entity.id
_entity.type
_entity.pdbx_description
1 polymer ?
#
loop_
_entity_poly.entity_id
_entity_poly.type
_entity_poly.pdbx_seq_one_letter_code
_entity_poly.pdbx_strand_id
1 'polypeptide(L)' 'MRIASPPIIASCYYGVDTPSSEELISNRMSVEEIREFIGCDSLAFLQIDSLKKM' A
#
# COMPACT_ATOMS: atom_id res chain seq x y z
N MET A 1 -7.92 10.47 0.66
CA MET A 1 -7.96 9.04 1.06
C MET A 1 -6.94 8.75 2.15
N ARG A 2 -7.28 7.93 3.14
CA ARG A 2 -6.38 7.48 4.22
C ARG A 2 -6.51 5.97 4.36
N ILE A 3 -5.38 5.26 4.32
CA ILE A 3 -5.32 3.81 4.37
C ILE A 3 -4.76 3.39 5.74
N ALA A 4 -5.52 2.57 6.47
CA ALA A 4 -5.19 2.15 7.84
C ALA A 4 -4.10 1.06 7.90
N SER A 5 -3.41 0.81 6.79
CA SER A 5 -2.33 -0.17 6.65
C SER A 5 -1.13 0.49 5.99
N PRO A 6 0.10 0.00 6.24
CA PRO A 6 1.25 0.31 5.39
C PRO A 6 1.02 -0.13 3.94
N PRO A 7 1.77 0.42 2.97
CA PRO A 7 1.72 -0.02 1.58
C PRO A 7 2.05 -1.51 1.46
N ILE A 8 1.26 -2.25 0.67
CA ILE A 8 1.47 -3.68 0.43
C ILE A 8 2.38 -3.83 -0.81
N ILE A 9 3.62 -4.26 -0.60
CA ILE A 9 4.64 -4.35 -1.65
C ILE A 9 4.97 -5.78 -2.10
N ALA A 10 4.45 -6.80 -1.39
CA ALA A 10 4.72 -8.20 -1.68
C ALA A 10 3.47 -9.05 -1.49
N SER A 11 3.35 -10.11 -2.28
CA SER A 11 2.31 -11.14 -2.13
C SER A 11 2.47 -11.93 -0.83
N CYS A 12 1.35 -12.41 -0.30
CA CYS A 12 1.32 -13.29 0.85
C CYS A 12 1.62 -14.75 0.44
N TYR A 13 2.54 -15.38 1.17
CA TYR A 13 2.85 -16.82 1.03
C TYR A 13 2.34 -17.66 2.20
N TYR A 14 1.53 -17.06 3.10
CA TYR A 14 1.08 -17.66 4.35
C TYR A 14 -0.43 -17.91 4.41
N GLY A 15 -1.09 -18.03 3.26
CA GLY A 15 -2.47 -18.54 3.17
C GLY A 15 -3.58 -17.48 3.02
N VAL A 16 -3.23 -16.23 2.75
CA VAL A 16 -4.19 -15.21 2.28
C VAL A 16 -4.01 -15.03 0.78
N ASP A 17 -5.11 -15.03 0.04
CA ASP A 17 -5.10 -14.78 -1.40
C ASP A 17 -4.75 -13.31 -1.68
N THR A 18 -3.65 -13.10 -2.39
CA THR A 18 -3.17 -11.78 -2.80
C THR A 18 -2.65 -11.87 -4.23
N PRO A 19 -2.82 -10.83 -5.06
CA PRO A 19 -2.28 -10.80 -6.41
C PRO A 19 -0.74 -10.87 -6.41
N SER A 20 -0.13 -11.10 -7.58
CA SER A 20 1.32 -11.18 -7.70
C SER A 20 1.99 -9.85 -7.33
N SER A 21 3.26 -9.87 -6.93
CA SER A 21 3.96 -8.66 -6.51
C SER A 21 3.99 -7.59 -7.61
N GLU A 22 4.01 -7.98 -8.88
CA GLU A 22 3.98 -7.11 -10.06
C GLU A 22 2.60 -6.47 -10.29
N GLU A 23 1.54 -7.07 -9.76
CA GLU A 23 0.17 -6.56 -9.85
C GLU A 23 -0.14 -5.55 -8.74
N LEU A 24 0.62 -5.57 -7.64
CA LEU A 24 0.48 -4.62 -6.53
C LEU A 24 0.89 -3.21 -6.95
N ILE A 25 -0.05 -2.26 -6.86
CA ILE A 25 0.19 -0.86 -7.24
C ILE A 25 1.32 -0.21 -6.43
N SER A 26 1.41 -0.51 -5.14
CA SER A 26 2.47 0.02 -4.26
C SER A 26 3.84 -0.57 -4.51
N ASN A 27 3.96 -1.63 -5.32
CA ASN A 27 5.25 -2.17 -5.76
C ASN A 27 5.75 -1.50 -7.06
N ARG A 28 4.89 -0.75 -7.76
CA ARG A 28 5.21 -0.10 -9.05
C ARG A 28 5.20 1.42 -9.01
N MET A 29 4.52 2.00 -8.02
CA MET A 29 4.22 3.43 -7.96
C MET A 29 4.51 3.97 -6.56
N SER A 30 5.07 5.17 -6.52
CA SER A 30 5.18 5.97 -5.30
C SER A 30 3.81 6.41 -4.79
N VAL A 31 3.74 6.87 -3.53
CA VAL A 31 2.48 7.34 -2.93
C VAL A 31 1.86 8.49 -3.73
N GLU A 32 2.68 9.38 -4.30
CA GLU A 32 2.21 10.51 -5.09
C GLU A 32 1.62 10.05 -6.43
N GLU A 33 2.30 9.15 -7.13
CA GLU A 33 1.77 8.55 -8.36
C GLU A 33 0.47 7.78 -8.11
N ILE A 34 0.37 7.05 -6.99
CA ILE A 34 -0.88 6.38 -6.60
C ILE A 34 -1.99 7.40 -6.35
N ARG A 35 -1.69 8.52 -5.66
CA ARG A 35 -2.66 9.60 -5.38
C ARG A 35 -3.25 10.15 -6.67
N GLU A 36 -2.41 10.39 -7.67
CA GLU A 36 -2.81 10.86 -9.00
C GLU A 36 -3.60 9.80 -9.76
N PHE A 37 -3.12 8.55 -9.78
CA PHE A 37 -3.78 7.43 -10.47
C PHE A 37 -5.21 7.19 -9.99
N ILE A 38 -5.44 7.28 -8.67
CA ILE A 38 -6.78 7.10 -8.09
C ILE A 38 -7.62 8.39 -8.08
N GLY A 39 -7.03 9.54 -8.43
CA GLY A 39 -7.74 10.82 -8.57
C GLY A 39 -8.21 11.44 -7.25
N CYS A 40 -7.44 11.32 -6.16
CA CYS A 40 -7.81 11.93 -4.87
C CYS A 40 -6.97 13.16 -4.52
N ASP A 41 -7.51 14.07 -3.71
CA ASP A 41 -6.82 15.31 -3.33
C ASP A 41 -5.58 15.06 -2.44
N SER A 42 -5.62 14.03 -1.60
CA SER A 42 -4.48 13.61 -0.78
C SER A 42 -4.54 12.12 -0.47
N LEU A 43 -3.38 11.47 -0.35
CA LEU A 43 -3.25 10.06 0.01
C LEU A 43 -2.22 9.91 1.14
N ALA A 44 -2.51 9.07 2.12
CA ALA A 44 -1.51 8.64 3.11
C ALA A 44 -1.80 7.21 3.59
N PHE A 45 -0.73 6.45 3.80
CA PHE A 45 -0.73 5.11 4.39
C PHE A 45 -0.26 5.16 5.84
N LEU A 46 -0.63 4.15 6.63
CA LEU A 46 -0.09 3.99 7.98
C LEU A 46 1.43 3.76 7.92
N GLN A 47 2.19 4.46 8.75
CA GLN A 47 3.63 4.26 8.85
C GLN A 47 3.92 2.90 9.52
N ILE A 48 4.79 2.10 8.91
CA ILE A 48 5.14 0.76 9.43
C ILE A 48 5.72 0.83 10.85
N ASP A 49 6.50 1.85 11.16
CA ASP A 49 7.09 2.03 12.49
C ASP A 49 6.04 2.42 13.54
N SER A 50 4.96 3.10 13.15
CA SER A 50 3.83 3.35 14.04
C SER A 50 3.08 2.06 14.36
N LEU A 51 2.90 1.17 13.37
CA LEU A 51 2.27 -0.12 13.57
C LEU A 51 3.08 -1.03 14.50
N LYS A 52 4.41 -1.04 14.39
CA LYS A 52 5.30 -1.84 15.25
C LYS A 52 5.33 -1.40 16.71
N LYS A 53 4.92 -0.16 17.01
CA LYS A 53 4.93 0.43 18.35
C LYS A 53 3.57 0.31 19.07
N MET A 54 2.58 -0.32 18.43
CA MET A 54 1.29 -0.61 19.04
C MET A 54 1.38 -1.72 20.08
#